data_AF-A0A6A7RUN7-F1
#
_entry.id   AF-A0A6A7RUN7-F1
#
_cell.length_a   1.000
_cell.length_b   1.000
_cell.length_c   1.000
_cell.angle_alpha   90.00
_cell.angle_beta   90.00
_cell.angle_gamma   90.00
#
_symmetry.space_group_name_H-M   'P 1'
#
loop_
_entity.id
_entity.type
_entity.pdbx_description
1 polymer ?
#
loop_
_entity_poly.entity_id
_entity_poly.type
_entity_poly.pdbx_seq_one_letter_code
_entity_poly.pdbx_strand_id
1 'polypeptide(L)' 'MAAAPIPAATPVAEKPSAEERYCMIQSAAYFIAENDGFQGSSAQYWIDAEREVAARLGEL' A
#
# COMPACT_ATOMS: atom_id res chain seq x y z
N MET A 1 19.30 -22.81 -20.00
CA MET A 1 18.26 -22.28 -19.10
C MET A 1 18.02 -20.83 -19.46
N ALA A 2 16.87 -20.49 -20.03
CA ALA A 2 16.42 -19.11 -20.18
C ALA A 2 14.89 -19.13 -20.13
N ALA A 3 14.33 -18.85 -18.95
CA ALA A 3 12.90 -18.63 -18.80
C ALA A 3 12.60 -17.20 -19.23
N ALA A 4 11.77 -17.06 -20.27
CA ALA A 4 11.29 -15.78 -20.76
C ALA A 4 10.40 -15.09 -19.71
N PRO A 5 10.39 -13.75 -19.63
CA PRO A 5 9.53 -13.04 -18.69
C PRO A 5 8.07 -13.27 -19.05
N ILE A 6 7.34 -13.91 -18.15
CA ILE A 6 5.88 -14.01 -18.19
C ILE A 6 5.33 -12.57 -18.20
N PRO A 7 4.46 -12.19 -19.16
CA PRO A 7 3.83 -10.89 -19.12
C PRO A 7 3.00 -10.82 -17.83
N ALA A 8 3.37 -9.91 -16.93
CA ALA A 8 2.54 -9.58 -15.79
C ALA A 8 1.21 -9.09 -16.35
N ALA A 9 0.18 -9.93 -16.22
CA ALA A 9 -1.18 -9.55 -16.55
C ALA A 9 -1.49 -8.29 -15.76
N THR A 10 -1.73 -7.17 -16.45
CA THR A 10 -2.35 -5.99 -15.85
C THR A 10 -3.68 -6.47 -15.27
N PRO A 11 -3.86 -6.47 -13.94
CA PRO A 11 -5.17 -6.77 -13.40
C PRO A 11 -6.11 -5.70 -13.94
N VAL A 12 -7.20 -6.16 -14.55
CA VAL A 12 -8.45 -5.41 -14.60
C VAL A 12 -8.62 -4.74 -13.24
N ALA A 13 -9.01 -3.46 -13.22
CA ALA A 13 -9.19 -2.68 -12.01
C ALA A 13 -10.39 -3.22 -11.19
N GLU A 14 -10.25 -4.44 -10.71
CA GLU A 14 -11.04 -5.02 -9.65
C GLU A 14 -10.58 -4.29 -8.39
N LYS A 15 -11.56 -3.75 -7.67
CA LYS A 15 -11.34 -3.07 -6.41
C LYS A 15 -10.39 -3.93 -5.55
N PRO A 16 -9.25 -3.38 -5.07
CA PRO A 16 -8.20 -4.20 -4.50
C PRO A 16 -8.73 -5.05 -3.37
N SER A 17 -8.29 -6.29 -3.34
CA SER A 17 -8.64 -7.25 -2.30
C SER A 17 -8.17 -6.74 -0.93
N ALA A 18 -8.78 -7.23 0.15
CA ALA A 18 -8.41 -6.82 1.51
C ALA A 18 -6.91 -7.01 1.79
N GLU A 19 -6.33 -8.08 1.23
CA GLU A 19 -4.91 -8.41 1.33
C GLU A 19 -4.02 -7.37 0.61
N GLU A 20 -4.44 -6.94 -0.58
CA GLU A 20 -3.72 -5.93 -1.36
C GLU A 20 -3.77 -4.57 -0.66
N ARG A 21 -4.94 -4.21 -0.11
CA ARG A 21 -5.08 -2.98 0.70
C ARG A 21 -4.16 -3.03 1.90
N TYR A 22 -4.12 -4.15 2.62
CA TYR A 22 -3.22 -4.31 3.76
C TYR A 22 -1.74 -4.13 3.36
N CYS A 23 -1.33 -4.71 2.23
CA CYS A 23 0.03 -4.54 1.70
C CYS A 23 0.34 -3.07 1.34
N MET A 24 -0.63 -2.37 0.73
CA MET A 24 -0.50 -0.94 0.43
C MET A 24 -0.41 -0.09 1.70
N ILE A 25 -1.26 -0.37 2.70
CA ILE A 25 -1.29 0.33 3.99
C ILE A 25 0.01 0.10 4.74
N GLN A 26 0.51 -1.14 4.80
CA GLN A 26 1.77 -1.47 5.45
C GLN A 26 2.94 -0.71 4.80
N SER A 27 2.99 -0.71 3.46
CA SER A 27 4.03 0.02 2.72
C SER A 27 3.95 1.51 2.98
N ALA A 28 2.75 2.09 2.92
CA ALA A 28 2.53 3.51 3.18
C ALA A 28 2.87 3.89 4.63
N ALA A 29 2.49 3.07 5.61
CA ALA A 29 2.82 3.31 7.02
C ALA A 29 4.33 3.32 7.25
N TYR A 30 5.07 2.42 6.58
CA TYR A 30 6.53 2.41 6.62
C TYR A 30 7.12 3.68 6.01
N PHE A 31 6.64 4.12 4.83
CA PHE A 31 7.10 5.37 4.21
C PHE A 31 6.79 6.61 5.05
N ILE A 32 5.60 6.68 5.65
CA ILE A 32 5.22 7.79 6.54
C ILE A 32 6.13 7.80 7.77
N ALA A 33 6.35 6.63 8.38
CA ALA A 33 7.25 6.51 9.52
C ALA A 33 8.69 6.91 9.14
N GLU A 34 9.20 6.46 7.99
CA GLU A 34 10.53 6.82 7.51
C GLU A 34 10.66 8.32 7.23
N ASN A 35 9.65 8.93 6.60
CA ASN A 35 9.61 10.37 6.32
C ASN A 35 9.57 11.20 7.62
N ASP A 36 8.90 10.70 8.65
CA ASP A 36 8.86 11.30 9.98
C ASP A 36 10.10 10.93 10.83
N GLY A 37 11.03 10.11 10.31
CA GLY A 37 12.22 9.67 11.03
C GLY A 37 11.93 8.72 12.19
N PHE A 38 10.79 8.02 12.16
CA PHE A 38 10.27 7.12 13.19
C PHE A 38 10.09 7.78 14.56
N GLN A 39 9.80 9.09 14.58
CA GLN A 39 9.67 9.86 15.83
C GLN A 39 8.28 9.80 16.47
N GLY A 40 7.26 9.57 15.65
CA GLY A 40 5.85 9.39 16.01
C GLY A 40 5.47 7.95 16.41
N SER A 41 4.17 7.75 16.64
CA SER A 41 3.63 6.46 17.05
C SER A 41 3.29 5.58 15.85
N SER A 42 3.66 4.29 15.93
CA SER A 42 3.33 3.30 14.90
C SER A 42 1.84 3.29 14.55
N ALA A 43 0.97 3.38 15.56
CA ALA A 43 -0.48 3.43 15.36
C ALA A 43 -0.92 4.66 14.54
N GLN A 44 -0.27 5.81 14.74
CA GLN A 44 -0.61 7.03 14.00
C GLN A 44 -0.24 6.90 12.52
N TYR A 45 0.95 6.36 12.22
CA TYR A 45 1.37 6.13 10.83
C TYR A 45 0.47 5.13 10.11
N TRP A 46 -0.05 4.13 10.82
CA TRP A 46 -1.04 3.21 10.26
C TRP A 46 -2.35 3.92 9.93
N ILE A 47 -2.87 4.75 10.83
CA ILE A 47 -4.11 5.53 10.58
C ILE A 47 -3.93 6.46 9.38
N ASP A 48 -2.81 7.16 9.29
CA ASP A 48 -2.52 8.05 8.16
C ASP A 48 -2.33 7.27 6.86
N ALA A 49 -1.71 6.09 6.90
CA ALA A 49 -1.59 5.18 5.76
C ALA A 49 -2.94 4.63 5.29
N GLU A 50 -3.82 4.24 6.20
CA GLU A 50 -5.19 3.79 5.89
C GLU A 50 -5.96 4.87 5.13
N ARG A 51 -5.84 6.13 5.57
CA ARG A 51 -6.47 7.28 4.91
C ARG A 51 -5.88 7.55 3.53
N GLU A 52 -4.55 7.51 3.38
CA GLU A 52 -3.86 7.63 2.09
C GLU A 52 -4.31 6.56 1.11
N VAL A 53 -4.37 5.30 1.55
CA VAL A 53 -4.81 4.19 0.69
C VAL A 53 -6.29 4.31 0.35
N ALA A 54 -7.16 4.63 1.31
CA ALA A 54 -8.58 4.86 1.04
C ALA A 54 -8.80 5.99 0.02
N ALA A 55 -8.04 7.08 0.12
CA ALA A 55 -8.08 8.18 -0.85
C ALA A 55 -7.62 7.75 -2.25
N ARG A 56 -6.54 6.98 -2.35
CA ARG A 56 -6.04 6.42 -3.63
C ARG A 56 -7.02 5.46 -4.28
N LEU A 57 -7.83 4.77 -3.47
CA LEU A 57 -8.85 3.83 -3.94
C LEU A 57 -10.21 4.49 -4.19
N GLY A 58 -10.34 5.80 -3.91
CA GLY A 58 -11.59 6.53 -4.09
C GLY A 58 -12.70 6.06 -3.14
N GLU A 59 -12.34 5.59 -1.93
CA GLU A 59 -13.28 5.14 -0.90
C GLU A 59 -13.66 6.27 0.09
N LEU A 60 -13.36 7.52 -0.26
CA LEU A 60 -13.47 8.72 0.58
C LEU A 60 -14.70 9.58 0.24
#